data_AF-A0A9N8IY53-F1
#
_entry.id   AF-A0A9N8IY53-F1
#
_cell.length_a   1.000
_cell.length_b   1.000
_cell.length_c   1.000
_cell.angle_alpha   90.00
_cell.angle_beta   90.00
_cell.angle_gamma   90.00
#
_symmetry.space_group_name_H-M   'P 1'
#
loop_
_entity.id
_entity.type
_entity.pdbx_description
1 polymer ?
#
loop_
_entity_poly.entity_id
_entity_poly.type
_entity_poly.pdbx_seq_one_letter_code
_entity_poly.pdbx_strand_id
1 'polypeptide(L)'
;MKKMKRIFAVVIIAFLVFSCSKHDDEEIVDCFGESILIQLKHSVDGANSKKINYSIEYTGTKTVSSVKWTFGDGTSGEGMNVSHTYSSAGTFEVKADVTTKEGSSACTSSPKKSITVN
;
A
#
# COMPACT_ATOMS: atom_id res chain seq x y z
N MET A 1 47.53 -59.27 -7.78
CA MET A 1 46.85 -58.44 -8.80
C MET A 1 45.38 -58.37 -8.37
N LYS A 2 44.71 -57.26 -8.06
CA LYS A 2 44.56 -56.01 -8.84
C LYS A 2 43.92 -54.94 -7.92
N LYS A 3 44.66 -53.85 -7.73
CA LYS A 3 44.31 -52.46 -7.40
C LYS A 3 42.96 -52.13 -6.73
N MET A 4 43.10 -51.71 -5.48
CA MET A 4 42.33 -50.70 -4.74
C MET A 4 41.93 -49.49 -5.64
N LYS A 5 40.65 -49.10 -5.63
CA LYS A 5 40.21 -47.76 -6.03
C LYS A 5 39.30 -47.18 -4.96
N ARG A 6 39.82 -46.15 -4.30
CA ARG A 6 39.07 -45.22 -3.45
C ARG A 6 38.18 -44.37 -4.37
N ILE A 7 36.88 -44.35 -4.12
CA ILE A 7 35.99 -43.33 -4.68
C ILE A 7 35.24 -42.67 -3.53
N PHE A 8 35.30 -41.35 -3.59
CA PHE A 8 34.88 -40.29 -2.69
C PHE A 8 33.66 -40.55 -1.80
N ALA A 9 33.83 -40.17 -0.53
CA ALA A 9 32.76 -39.80 0.38
C ALA A 9 32.09 -38.48 -0.08
N VAL A 10 30.75 -38.42 -0.03
CA VAL A 10 30.01 -37.40 0.72
C VAL A 10 28.74 -38.06 1.28
N VAL A 11 28.50 -37.79 2.54
CA VAL A 11 27.59 -38.44 3.48
C VAL A 11 26.12 -38.10 3.22
N ILE A 12 25.30 -39.13 3.36
CA ILE A 12 23.84 -39.13 3.48
C ILE A 12 23.42 -38.38 4.76
N ILE A 13 22.56 -37.36 4.64
CA ILE A 13 21.69 -36.83 5.71
C ILE A 13 20.31 -36.72 5.06
N ALA A 14 19.44 -37.73 5.19
CA ALA A 14 18.49 -37.95 6.29
C ALA A 14 17.20 -37.11 6.13
N PHE A 15 16.09 -37.82 5.88
CA PHE A 15 14.68 -37.46 6.14
C PHE A 15 14.17 -36.17 5.45
N LEU A 16 13.16 -36.18 4.58
CA LEU A 16 11.80 -36.63 4.83
C LEU A 16 11.07 -36.93 3.51
N VAL A 17 10.48 -38.11 3.44
CA VAL A 17 9.26 -38.35 2.65
C VAL A 17 8.06 -37.74 3.37
N PHE A 18 6.94 -37.56 2.65
CA PHE A 18 5.67 -36.92 3.00
C PHE A 18 5.70 -35.39 2.85
N SER A 19 4.86 -34.74 2.06
CA SER A 19 3.48 -35.06 1.69
C SER A 19 3.13 -34.29 0.42
N CYS A 20 2.49 -34.96 -0.54
CA CYS A 20 1.74 -34.28 -1.59
C CYS A 20 0.53 -33.64 -0.90
N SER A 21 0.68 -32.39 -0.46
CA SER A 21 -0.43 -31.56 0.02
C SER A 21 -0.55 -30.40 -0.95
N LYS A 22 -1.81 -30.18 -1.32
CA LYS A 22 -2.28 -29.32 -2.40
C LYS A 22 -1.54 -27.98 -2.39
N HIS A 23 -1.20 -27.50 -3.58
CA HIS A 23 -1.00 -26.07 -3.82
C HIS A 23 -2.32 -25.42 -3.38
N ASP A 24 -2.37 -24.92 -2.15
CA ASP A 24 -3.22 -23.79 -1.88
C ASP A 24 -2.52 -22.67 -2.65
N ASP A 25 -3.07 -22.35 -3.83
CA ASP A 25 -2.72 -21.17 -4.60
C ASP A 25 -3.05 -19.95 -3.72
N GLU A 26 -2.20 -19.67 -2.73
CA GLU A 26 -2.17 -18.39 -2.06
C GLU A 26 -1.66 -17.43 -3.11
N GLU A 27 -2.62 -16.83 -3.86
CA GLU A 27 -2.35 -15.75 -4.79
C GLU A 27 -1.38 -14.81 -4.10
N ILE A 28 -0.17 -14.68 -4.67
CA ILE A 28 0.77 -13.68 -4.23
C ILE A 28 0.11 -12.34 -4.53
N VAL A 29 -0.54 -11.76 -3.51
CA VAL A 29 -1.21 -10.45 -3.63
C VAL A 29 -0.11 -9.39 -3.72
N ASP A 30 0.34 -9.11 -4.93
CA ASP A 30 1.32 -8.07 -5.15
C ASP A 30 0.65 -6.69 -5.09
N CYS A 31 0.68 -6.09 -3.89
CA CYS A 31 0.20 -4.73 -3.67
C CYS A 31 1.17 -3.65 -4.18
N PHE A 32 2.38 -4.01 -4.64
CA PHE A 32 3.44 -3.05 -4.91
C PHE A 32 3.15 -2.16 -6.13
N GLY A 33 2.33 -2.65 -7.06
CA GLY A 33 1.91 -1.90 -8.26
C GLY A 33 0.78 -0.89 -8.03
N GLU A 34 0.06 -0.92 -6.91
CA GLU A 34 -1.17 -0.12 -6.77
C GLU A 34 -0.91 1.34 -6.41
N SER A 35 0.25 1.64 -5.82
CA SER A 35 0.58 3.00 -5.38
C SER A 35 0.69 4.00 -6.53
N ILE A 36 1.03 3.55 -7.75
CA ILE A 36 1.12 4.42 -8.92
C ILE A 36 -0.27 4.80 -9.47
N LEU A 37 -1.27 3.96 -9.20
CA LEU A 37 -2.65 4.09 -9.69
C LEU A 37 -3.49 5.01 -8.80
N ILE A 38 -2.95 5.41 -7.64
CA ILE A 38 -3.61 6.28 -6.67
C ILE A 38 -3.00 7.67 -6.76
N GLN A 39 -3.82 8.65 -7.06
CA GLN A 39 -3.43 10.05 -7.21
C GLN A 39 -4.14 10.89 -6.15
N LEU A 40 -3.35 11.48 -5.25
CA LEU A 40 -3.83 12.47 -4.29
C LEU A 40 -3.89 13.84 -4.97
N LYS A 41 -5.11 14.34 -5.15
CA LYS A 41 -5.39 15.68 -5.68
C LYS A 41 -5.78 16.62 -4.55
N HIS A 42 -5.53 17.91 -4.77
CA HIS A 42 -5.99 18.97 -3.89
C HIS A 42 -6.33 20.21 -4.70
N SER A 43 -7.22 21.04 -4.16
CA SER A 43 -7.55 22.36 -4.68
C SER A 43 -7.91 23.29 -3.53
N VAL A 44 -7.44 24.54 -3.59
CA VAL A 44 -7.80 25.58 -2.62
C VAL A 44 -9.24 26.02 -2.86
N ASP A 45 -10.01 26.19 -1.79
CA ASP A 45 -11.38 26.71 -1.87
C ASP A 45 -11.38 28.16 -2.36
N GLY A 46 -12.29 28.49 -3.28
CA GLY A 46 -12.34 29.82 -3.90
C GLY A 46 -12.75 30.95 -2.95
N ALA A 47 -13.39 30.63 -1.81
CA ALA A 47 -13.83 31.61 -0.83
C ALA A 47 -12.92 31.66 0.41
N ASN A 48 -12.16 30.61 0.69
CA ASN A 48 -11.31 30.52 1.88
C ASN A 48 -9.95 29.88 1.55
N SER A 49 -8.88 30.68 1.56
CA SER A 49 -7.51 30.21 1.27
C SER A 49 -6.97 29.15 2.23
N LYS A 50 -7.56 29.05 3.43
CA LYS A 50 -7.22 28.04 4.45
C LYS A 50 -8.01 26.75 4.32
N LYS A 51 -9.02 26.72 3.45
CA LYS A 51 -9.82 25.52 3.21
C LYS A 51 -9.31 24.84 1.94
N ILE A 52 -8.90 23.58 2.09
CA ILE A 52 -8.39 22.75 1.00
C ILE A 52 -9.36 21.59 0.79
N ASN A 53 -9.73 21.38 -0.47
CA ASN A 53 -10.51 20.23 -0.91
C ASN A 53 -9.55 19.17 -1.42
N TYR A 54 -9.64 17.96 -0.88
CA TYR A 54 -8.83 16.81 -1.25
C TYR A 54 -9.69 15.76 -1.93
N SER A 55 -9.10 15.08 -2.91
CA SER A 55 -9.72 13.90 -3.54
C SER A 55 -8.69 12.84 -3.86
N ILE A 56 -9.13 11.58 -3.81
CA ILE A 56 -8.40 10.44 -4.36
C ILE A 56 -8.98 10.09 -5.72
N GLU A 57 -8.12 10.08 -6.72
CA GLU A 57 -8.36 9.44 -8.00
C GLU A 57 -7.66 8.08 -8.00
N TYR A 58 -8.42 7.01 -8.28
CA TYR A 58 -7.88 5.66 -8.42
C TYR A 58 -8.21 5.13 -9.82
N THR A 59 -7.19 4.67 -10.54
CA THR A 59 -7.31 4.16 -11.92
C THR A 59 -7.07 2.66 -12.04
N GLY A 60 -6.94 1.95 -10.92
CA GLY A 60 -6.77 0.51 -10.92
C GLY A 60 -8.08 -0.26 -11.04
N THR A 61 -7.96 -1.59 -11.04
CA THR A 61 -9.07 -2.52 -11.28
C THR A 61 -9.74 -3.01 -10.00
N LYS A 62 -9.11 -2.81 -8.84
CA LYS A 62 -9.67 -3.23 -7.55
C LYS A 62 -10.76 -2.25 -7.08
N THR A 63 -11.48 -2.62 -6.03
CA THR A 63 -12.46 -1.71 -5.42
C THR A 63 -11.84 -0.96 -4.26
N VAL A 64 -11.94 0.38 -4.24
CA VAL A 64 -11.55 1.17 -3.06
C VAL A 64 -12.55 0.89 -1.93
N SER A 65 -12.08 0.24 -0.86
CA SER A 65 -12.89 -0.11 0.30
C SER A 65 -12.90 0.98 1.37
N SER A 66 -11.81 1.73 1.53
CA SER A 66 -11.74 2.83 2.49
C SER A 66 -10.63 3.82 2.15
N VAL A 67 -10.82 5.08 2.55
CA VAL A 67 -9.81 6.14 2.47
C VAL A 67 -9.80 6.89 3.78
N LYS A 68 -8.64 6.97 4.43
CA LYS A 68 -8.43 7.74 5.66
C LYS A 68 -7.38 8.81 5.43
N TRP A 69 -7.62 10.00 5.95
CA TRP A 69 -6.75 11.15 5.75
C TRP A 69 -6.12 11.58 7.08
N THR A 70 -4.87 12.00 7.00
CA THR A 70 -4.20 12.76 8.07
C THR A 70 -3.64 14.03 7.44
N PHE A 71 -4.07 15.19 7.94
CA PHE A 71 -3.82 16.48 7.29
C PHE A 71 -2.52 17.17 7.72
N GLY A 72 -1.80 16.60 8.69
CA GLY A 72 -0.52 17.11 9.20
C GLY A 72 -0.63 18.15 10.31
N ASP A 73 -1.84 18.59 10.65
CA ASP A 73 -2.15 19.54 11.73
C ASP A 73 -2.72 18.88 13.00
N GLY A 74 -2.72 17.54 13.04
CA GLY A 74 -3.29 16.72 14.12
C GLY A 74 -4.75 16.31 13.90
N THR A 75 -5.39 16.78 12.82
CA THR A 75 -6.75 16.38 12.47
C THR A 75 -6.76 15.30 11.36
N SER A 76 -7.91 14.64 11.21
CA SER A 76 -8.12 13.54 10.26
C SER A 76 -9.48 13.65 9.58
N GLY A 77 -9.64 12.89 8.50
CA GLY A 77 -10.89 12.78 7.75
C GLY A 77 -11.02 11.41 7.08
N GLU A 78 -12.20 11.11 6.54
CA GLU A 78 -12.48 9.83 5.87
C GLU A 78 -13.32 10.05 4.61
N GLY A 79 -13.12 9.16 3.62
CA GLY A 79 -13.84 9.18 2.34
C GLY A 79 -12.96 9.60 1.15
N MET A 80 -13.44 9.34 -0.06
CA MET A 80 -12.68 9.65 -1.28
C MET A 80 -12.50 11.15 -1.53
N ASN A 81 -13.44 11.97 -1.06
CA ASN A 81 -13.43 13.41 -1.20
C ASN A 81 -13.67 14.02 0.18
N VAL A 82 -12.78 14.90 0.62
CA VAL A 82 -12.87 15.56 1.93
C VAL A 82 -12.47 17.03 1.80
N SER A 83 -13.11 17.90 2.58
CA SER A 83 -12.70 19.29 2.72
C SER A 83 -12.17 19.52 4.12
N HIS A 84 -11.01 20.15 4.25
CA HIS A 84 -10.41 20.46 5.53
C HIS A 84 -10.08 21.95 5.61
N THR A 85 -10.31 22.57 6.77
CA THR A 85 -10.00 23.99 7.01
C THR A 85 -8.93 24.08 8.08
N TYR A 86 -7.76 24.59 7.70
CA TYR A 86 -6.64 24.77 8.62
C TYR A 86 -6.83 26.03 9.48
N SER A 87 -6.44 25.95 10.76
CA SER A 87 -6.48 27.11 11.66
C SER A 87 -5.42 28.16 11.30
N SER A 88 -4.24 27.68 10.89
CA SER A 88 -3.04 28.49 10.66
C SER A 88 -2.48 28.25 9.26
N ALA A 89 -1.89 29.29 8.69
CA ALA A 89 -1.07 29.16 7.49
C ALA A 89 0.20 28.36 7.80
N GLY A 90 0.72 27.64 6.81
CA GLY A 90 1.86 26.75 6.98
C GLY A 90 1.94 25.68 5.90
N THR A 91 2.99 24.87 5.97
CA THR A 91 3.17 23.71 5.11
C THR A 91 2.86 22.45 5.90
N PHE A 92 1.96 21.61 5.38
CA PHE A 92 1.50 20.40 6.04
C PHE A 92 1.74 19.18 5.14
N GLU A 93 2.26 18.09 5.71
CA GLU A 93 2.32 16.80 5.03
C GLU A 93 0.96 16.11 5.16
N VAL A 94 0.22 16.08 4.06
CA VAL A 94 -1.06 15.37 3.95
C VAL A 94 -0.78 13.94 3.47
N LYS A 95 -1.38 12.97 4.15
CA LYS A 95 -1.32 11.54 3.79
C LYS A 95 -2.74 10.99 3.68
N ALA A 96 -2.97 10.16 2.68
CA ALA A 96 -4.18 9.36 2.58
C ALA A 96 -3.83 7.88 2.63
N ASP A 97 -4.40 7.12 3.55
CA ASP A 97 -4.32 5.65 3.59
C ASP A 97 -5.52 5.10 2.81
N VAL A 98 -5.27 4.63 1.59
CA VAL A 98 -6.28 4.11 0.66
C VAL A 98 -6.21 2.59 0.67
N THR A 99 -7.29 1.95 1.09
CA THR A 99 -7.42 0.50 1.09
C THR A 99 -8.26 0.06 -0.08
N THR A 100 -7.70 -0.79 -0.94
CA THR A 100 -8.35 -1.44 -2.08
C THR A 100 -8.58 -2.92 -1.75
N LYS A 101 -9.60 -3.51 -2.37
CA LYS A 101 -9.96 -4.92 -2.20
C LYS A 101 -10.25 -5.60 -3.53
N GLU A 102 -9.83 -6.85 -3.63
CA GLU A 102 -10.13 -7.79 -4.71
C GLU A 102 -10.31 -9.18 -4.09
N GLY A 103 -11.53 -9.72 -4.15
CA GLY A 103 -11.86 -10.95 -3.42
C GLY A 103 -11.60 -10.82 -1.91
N SER A 104 -10.83 -11.75 -1.36
CA SER A 104 -10.40 -11.75 0.05
C SER A 104 -9.14 -10.91 0.31
N SER A 105 -8.53 -10.40 -0.75
CA SER A 105 -7.25 -9.70 -0.71
C SER A 105 -7.47 -8.21 -0.55
N ALA A 106 -6.74 -7.59 0.38
CA ALA A 106 -6.78 -6.16 0.61
C ALA A 106 -5.37 -5.55 0.56
N CYS A 107 -5.23 -4.46 -0.18
CA CYS A 107 -3.99 -3.70 -0.26
C CYS A 107 -4.22 -2.32 0.33
N THR A 108 -3.22 -1.77 1.02
CA THR A 108 -3.28 -0.38 1.48
C THR A 108 -2.08 0.38 0.94
N SER A 109 -2.34 1.50 0.29
CA SER A 109 -1.34 2.45 -0.18
C SER A 109 -1.50 3.78 0.55
N SER A 110 -0.38 4.45 0.78
CA SER A 110 -0.33 5.67 1.59
C SER A 110 0.30 6.83 0.83
N PRO A 111 -0.30 7.35 -0.26
CA PRO A 111 0.19 8.54 -0.93
C PRO A 111 0.31 9.73 0.02
N LYS A 112 1.38 10.51 -0.17
CA LYS A 112 1.68 11.71 0.60
C LYS A 112 1.85 12.92 -0.31
N LYS A 113 1.49 14.09 0.18
CA LYS A 113 1.65 15.37 -0.52
C LYS A 113 1.95 16.48 0.48
N SER A 114 2.96 17.30 0.20
CA SER A 114 3.21 18.54 0.93
C SER A 114 2.30 19.64 0.37
N ILE A 115 1.51 20.26 1.24
CA ILE A 115 0.52 21.30 0.89
C ILE A 115 0.87 22.58 1.63
N THR A 116 1.00 23.68 0.89
CA THR A 116 1.17 25.01 1.48
C THR A 116 -0.17 25.72 1.58
N VAL A 117 -0.52 26.13 2.79
CA VAL A 117 -1.73 26.87 3.14
C VAL A 117 -1.34 28.30 3.47
N ASN A 118 -2.02 29.27 2.86
CA ASN A 118 -1.73 30.71 2.97
C ASN A 118 -2.80 31.46 3.75
#